data_AF-A0A0N0D1Y0-F1
#
_entry.id   AF-A0A0N0D1Y0-F1
#
_cell.length_a   1.000
_cell.length_b   1.000
_cell.length_c   1.000
_cell.angle_alpha   90.00
_cell.angle_beta   90.00
_cell.angle_gamma   90.00
#
_symmetry.space_group_name_H-M   'P 1'
#
loop_
_entity.id
_entity.type
_entity.pdbx_description
1 polymer ?
#
loop_
_entity_poly.entity_id
_entity_poly.type
_entity_poly.pdbx_seq_one_letter_code
_entity_poly.pdbx_strand_id
1 'polypeptide(L)'
;MNKLLCTLCMLLLVMNLSGCATFNNAPRFKNMKKTSTMMLTCNRPYRLTQSCSDLLGATKKITINGYKLAISGNSKGDVVLILTRNIWIAGFLKVYTFGMINDTEMFHDVLSEVEDIFRENSISINKIMLLKSIGGIDGYLLELDDDGYSILEKYE
;
A
#
# COMPACT_ATOMS: atom_id res chain seq x y z
N MET A 1 -19.99 -50.14 27.52
CA MET A 1 -18.99 -49.05 27.58
C MET A 1 -18.84 -48.26 26.27
N ASN A 2 -19.43 -48.65 25.13
CA ASN A 2 -19.19 -47.97 23.84
C ASN A 2 -20.07 -46.74 23.54
N LYS A 3 -21.07 -46.43 24.37
CA LYS A 3 -22.00 -45.30 24.12
C LYS A 3 -21.47 -43.95 24.63
N LEU A 4 -20.57 -43.94 25.61
CA LEU A 4 -20.00 -42.70 26.19
C LEU A 4 -18.89 -42.09 25.30
N LEU A 5 -18.17 -42.89 24.52
CA LEU A 5 -17.09 -42.40 23.66
C LEU A 5 -17.62 -41.63 22.43
N CYS A 6 -18.84 -41.97 21.97
CA CYS A 6 -19.43 -41.38 20.78
C CYS A 6 -20.04 -39.98 21.05
N THR A 7 -20.50 -39.73 22.28
CA THR A 7 -21.11 -38.45 22.66
C THR A 7 -20.08 -37.34 22.91
N LEU A 8 -18.87 -37.70 23.36
CA LEU A 8 -17.79 -36.73 23.60
C LEU A 8 -17.18 -36.18 22.30
N CYS A 9 -17.19 -36.96 21.22
CA CYS A 9 -16.62 -36.55 19.93
C CYS A 9 -17.53 -35.54 19.18
N MET A 10 -18.85 -35.67 19.33
CA MET A 10 -19.80 -34.69 18.80
C MET A 10 -19.71 -33.32 19.50
N LEU A 11 -19.41 -33.28 20.80
CA LEU A 11 -19.32 -32.01 21.54
C LEU A 11 -18.07 -31.19 21.19
N LEU A 12 -16.97 -31.84 20.82
CA LEU A 12 -15.72 -31.17 20.40
C LEU A 12 -15.80 -30.58 18.98
N LEU A 13 -16.68 -31.10 18.13
CA LEU A 13 -16.85 -30.58 16.76
C LEU A 13 -17.69 -29.29 16.70
N VAL A 14 -18.61 -29.09 17.65
CA VAL A 14 -19.54 -27.95 17.66
C VAL A 14 -18.90 -26.66 18.19
N MET A 15 -17.78 -26.75 18.92
CA MET A 15 -17.10 -25.57 19.48
C MET A 15 -16.19 -24.83 18.50
N ASN A 16 -16.06 -25.28 17.24
CA ASN A 16 -15.22 -24.62 16.23
C ASN A 16 -16.00 -23.77 15.21
N LEU A 17 -17.33 -23.57 15.37
CA LEU A 17 -18.16 -22.93 14.34
C LEU A 17 -18.86 -21.62 14.69
N SER A 18 -18.64 -21.03 15.87
CA SER A 18 -19.24 -19.73 16.22
C SER A 18 -18.19 -18.63 16.27
N GLY A 19 -17.76 -18.22 15.09
CA GLY A 19 -16.86 -17.08 14.93
C GLY A 19 -16.98 -16.49 13.54
N CYS A 20 -18.19 -16.20 13.06
CA CYS A 20 -18.34 -15.19 12.02
C CYS A 20 -17.87 -13.85 12.60
N ALA A 21 -16.56 -13.63 12.54
CA ALA A 21 -15.97 -12.31 12.73
C ALA A 21 -16.60 -11.44 11.64
N THR A 22 -17.56 -10.62 12.03
CA THR A 22 -18.00 -9.49 11.25
C THR A 22 -16.78 -8.61 11.05
N PHE A 23 -16.09 -8.79 9.92
CA PHE A 23 -15.08 -7.89 9.43
C PHE A 23 -15.79 -6.57 9.11
N ASN A 24 -15.94 -5.74 10.15
CA ASN A 24 -16.24 -4.34 10.00
C ASN A 24 -15.01 -3.70 9.37
N ASN A 25 -14.86 -3.86 8.06
CA ASN A 25 -13.95 -3.05 7.25
C ASN A 25 -14.56 -1.64 7.15
N ALA A 26 -14.63 -0.95 8.28
CA ALA A 26 -14.79 0.49 8.29
C ALA A 26 -13.67 1.06 7.40
N PRO A 27 -13.95 2.06 6.55
CA PRO A 27 -12.99 2.51 5.56
C PRO A 27 -11.75 3.06 6.27
N ARG A 28 -10.66 2.25 6.33
CA ARG A 28 -9.36 2.57 6.94
C ARG A 28 -8.85 3.96 6.51
N PHE A 29 -9.26 4.40 5.32
CA PHE A 29 -8.88 5.65 4.69
C PHE A 29 -9.52 6.91 5.29
N LYS A 30 -10.61 6.82 6.08
CA LYS A 30 -11.31 8.02 6.59
C LYS A 30 -10.41 8.87 7.50
N ASN A 31 -9.47 8.22 8.20
CA ASN A 31 -8.57 8.86 9.16
C ASN A 31 -7.11 8.96 8.68
N MET A 32 -6.82 8.60 7.42
CA MET A 32 -5.46 8.70 6.90
C MET A 32 -5.08 10.17 6.67
N LYS A 33 -3.86 10.52 7.07
CA LYS A 33 -3.31 11.85 6.80
C LYS A 33 -3.18 12.01 5.29
N LYS A 34 -3.76 13.09 4.76
CA LYS A 34 -3.65 13.48 3.36
C LYS A 34 -2.59 14.56 3.24
N THR A 35 -1.70 14.43 2.27
CA THR A 35 -0.76 15.49 1.89
C THR A 35 -0.87 15.76 0.40
N SER A 36 -0.48 16.96 0.00
CA SER A 36 -0.33 17.24 -1.42
C SER A 36 0.93 16.57 -1.94
N THR A 37 0.83 15.92 -3.09
CA THR A 37 1.99 15.35 -3.80
C THR A 37 3.03 16.43 -4.11
N MET A 38 2.59 17.69 -4.32
CA MET A 38 3.49 18.84 -4.57
C MET A 38 4.39 19.20 -3.39
N MET A 39 4.02 18.82 -2.16
CA MET A 39 4.84 19.06 -0.97
C MET A 39 5.90 17.99 -0.75
N LEU A 40 5.84 16.89 -1.50
CA LEU A 40 6.85 15.85 -1.46
C LEU A 40 7.85 16.06 -2.58
N THR A 41 9.11 16.17 -2.17
CA THR A 41 10.27 16.17 -3.07
C THR A 41 11.16 15.00 -2.65
N CYS A 42 12.11 14.60 -3.48
CA CYS A 42 13.07 13.57 -3.08
C CYS A 42 13.80 13.98 -1.80
N ASN A 43 14.16 15.25 -1.67
CA ASN A 43 14.95 15.72 -0.54
C ASN A 43 14.11 16.05 0.72
N ARG A 44 12.79 16.25 0.62
CA ARG A 44 11.95 16.69 1.75
C ARG A 44 10.52 16.15 1.70
N PRO A 45 9.90 15.87 2.87
CA PRO A 45 10.49 15.85 4.21
C PRO A 45 11.21 14.52 4.54
N TYR A 46 11.09 13.52 3.65
CA TYR A 46 11.46 12.13 3.95
C TYR A 46 12.83 11.68 3.42
N ARG A 47 13.52 12.53 2.63
CA ARG A 47 14.84 12.21 2.05
C ARG A 47 14.85 10.86 1.32
N LEU A 48 14.00 10.76 0.31
CA LEU A 48 13.94 9.66 -0.63
C LEU A 48 15.19 9.68 -1.52
N THR A 49 16.11 8.75 -1.29
CA THR A 49 17.41 8.67 -1.99
C THR A 49 17.49 7.50 -2.95
N GLN A 50 16.61 6.50 -2.82
CA GLN A 50 16.56 5.32 -3.68
C GLN A 50 15.53 5.54 -4.79
N SER A 51 15.98 5.45 -6.03
CA SER A 51 15.14 5.58 -7.23
C SER A 51 14.19 6.78 -7.18
N CYS A 52 14.74 7.93 -6.78
CA CYS A 52 14.03 9.20 -6.75
C CYS A 52 14.76 10.23 -7.62
N SER A 53 14.00 10.98 -8.42
CA SER A 53 14.47 12.12 -9.21
C SER A 53 13.75 13.38 -8.74
N ASP A 54 14.48 14.46 -8.47
CA ASP A 54 13.87 15.73 -8.02
C ASP A 54 12.80 16.28 -8.99
N LEU A 55 12.88 15.89 -10.27
CA LEU A 55 11.91 16.28 -11.29
C LEU A 55 10.76 15.28 -11.47
N LEU A 56 11.04 13.97 -11.35
CA LEU A 56 10.08 12.90 -11.69
C LEU A 56 9.45 12.23 -10.46
N GLY A 57 9.99 12.46 -9.26
CA GLY A 57 9.61 11.72 -8.05
C GLY A 57 10.14 10.28 -8.11
N ALA A 58 9.27 9.32 -7.82
CA ALA A 58 9.59 7.88 -7.87
C ALA A 58 9.91 7.42 -9.30
N THR A 59 11.06 6.77 -9.51
CA THR A 59 11.51 6.36 -10.85
C THR A 59 11.61 4.85 -11.05
N LYS A 60 11.68 4.04 -9.99
CA LYS A 60 11.72 2.57 -10.14
C LYS A 60 10.33 2.08 -10.49
N LYS A 61 10.21 1.35 -11.59
CA LYS A 61 8.93 0.75 -12.01
C LYS A 61 8.85 -0.67 -11.48
N ILE A 62 7.68 -1.04 -10.98
CA ILE A 62 7.36 -2.40 -10.55
C ILE A 62 5.95 -2.78 -11.03
N THR A 63 5.67 -4.07 -11.07
CA THR A 63 4.37 -4.65 -11.38
C THR A 63 3.93 -5.59 -10.27
N ILE A 64 2.87 -5.23 -9.53
CA ILE A 64 2.27 -6.07 -8.49
C ILE A 64 0.89 -6.49 -8.99
N ASN A 65 0.65 -7.79 -9.17
CA ASN A 65 -0.64 -8.33 -9.64
C ASN A 65 -1.24 -7.60 -10.87
N GLY A 66 -0.36 -7.20 -11.81
CA GLY A 66 -0.74 -6.48 -13.03
C GLY A 66 -0.85 -4.96 -12.87
N TYR A 67 -0.79 -4.42 -11.65
CA TYR A 67 -0.73 -2.99 -11.39
C TYR A 67 0.68 -2.47 -11.61
N LYS A 68 0.81 -1.50 -12.51
CA LYS A 68 2.09 -0.82 -12.80
C LYS A 68 2.27 0.36 -11.86
N LEU A 69 3.28 0.29 -11.02
CA LEU A 69 3.57 1.27 -9.98
C LEU A 69 4.94 1.89 -10.20
N ALA A 70 5.14 3.08 -9.62
CA ALA A 70 6.47 3.67 -9.45
C ALA A 70 6.80 3.78 -7.97
N ILE A 71 7.97 3.29 -7.56
CA ILE A 71 8.43 3.31 -6.18
C ILE A 71 9.72 4.10 -5.99
N SER A 72 9.91 4.56 -4.77
CA SER A 72 11.12 5.25 -4.30
C SER A 72 11.25 5.00 -2.80
N GLY A 73 12.48 4.94 -2.30
CA GLY A 73 12.78 4.71 -0.88
C GLY A 73 13.71 5.76 -0.30
N ASN A 74 13.72 5.93 1.02
CA ASN A 74 14.84 6.62 1.70
C ASN A 74 16.06 5.69 1.79
N SER A 75 17.17 6.12 2.40
CA SER A 75 18.40 5.33 2.45
C SER A 75 18.31 4.01 3.23
N LYS A 76 17.28 3.84 4.06
CA LYS A 76 17.05 2.62 4.86
C LYS A 76 15.97 1.72 4.28
N GLY A 77 15.18 2.22 3.33
CA GLY A 77 14.01 1.54 2.79
C GLY A 77 12.81 1.48 3.74
N ASP A 78 12.89 2.08 4.94
CA ASP A 78 11.82 2.16 5.94
C ASP A 78 10.81 3.29 5.65
N VAL A 79 11.11 4.15 4.67
CA VAL A 79 10.14 5.10 4.11
C VAL A 79 10.02 4.88 2.61
N VAL A 80 8.83 4.50 2.16
CA VAL A 80 8.56 4.15 0.76
C VAL A 80 7.48 5.05 0.18
N LEU A 81 7.80 5.67 -0.95
CA LEU A 81 6.85 6.36 -1.82
C LEU A 81 6.37 5.40 -2.91
N ILE A 82 5.06 5.25 -3.06
CA ILE A 82 4.43 4.41 -4.08
C ILE A 82 3.43 5.27 -4.86
N LEU A 83 3.60 5.36 -6.17
CA LEU A 83 2.73 6.09 -7.09
C LEU A 83 2.00 5.08 -8.00
N THR A 84 0.67 5.18 -8.03
CA THR A 84 -0.22 4.25 -8.77
C THR A 84 -0.58 4.74 -10.16
N ARG A 85 -0.49 6.06 -10.40
CA ARG A 85 -0.73 6.62 -11.73
C ARG A 85 0.57 6.60 -12.53
N ASN A 86 0.45 6.30 -13.82
CA ASN A 86 1.46 6.62 -14.83
C ASN A 86 1.60 8.15 -14.93
N ILE A 87 2.15 8.81 -13.91
CA ILE A 87 2.68 10.18 -14.01
C ILE A 87 4.00 10.05 -14.78
N TRP A 88 3.89 9.57 -16.02
CA TRP A 88 4.99 9.38 -16.96
C TRP A 88 5.10 10.61 -17.84
N ILE A 89 5.24 11.79 -17.25
CA ILE A 89 5.49 12.98 -18.05
C ILE A 89 6.41 13.94 -17.29
N ALA A 90 7.60 14.11 -17.88
CA ALA A 90 8.56 15.13 -17.58
C ALA A 90 7.90 16.50 -17.33
N GLY A 91 8.15 17.03 -16.14
CA GLY A 91 7.75 18.38 -15.77
C GLY A 91 6.32 18.45 -15.26
N PHE A 92 6.20 19.25 -14.22
CA PHE A 92 5.04 19.82 -13.51
C PHE A 92 3.83 20.28 -14.38
N LEU A 93 3.80 20.01 -15.69
CA LEU A 93 3.02 20.69 -16.72
C LEU A 93 2.27 19.76 -17.71
N LYS A 94 2.02 18.50 -17.37
CA LYS A 94 0.92 17.74 -18.00
C LYS A 94 -0.13 17.34 -16.99
N VAL A 95 -0.73 18.39 -16.43
CA VAL A 95 -2.15 18.36 -16.08
C VAL A 95 -2.93 18.14 -17.39
N TYR A 96 -3.95 17.28 -17.39
CA TYR A 96 -5.08 17.22 -18.36
C TYR A 96 -5.26 16.10 -19.38
N THR A 97 -4.46 15.04 -19.46
CA THR A 97 -4.81 13.95 -20.40
C THR A 97 -4.63 12.56 -19.82
N PHE A 98 -5.42 12.19 -18.81
CA PHE A 98 -5.92 10.82 -18.65
C PHE A 98 -7.06 10.88 -17.62
N GLY A 99 -8.18 10.24 -17.96
CA GLY A 99 -9.49 10.46 -17.35
C GLY A 99 -9.49 10.54 -15.83
N MET A 100 -10.41 11.36 -15.30
CA MET A 100 -10.80 11.36 -13.89
C MET A 100 -11.45 10.01 -13.56
N ILE A 101 -10.68 8.93 -13.53
CA ILE A 101 -11.14 7.71 -12.92
C ILE A 101 -11.06 7.99 -11.43
N ASN A 102 -12.23 8.11 -10.80
CA ASN A 102 -12.43 8.11 -9.36
C ASN A 102 -12.11 6.71 -8.82
N ASP A 103 -10.91 6.23 -9.09
CA ASP A 103 -10.53 4.83 -8.87
C ASP A 103 -10.07 4.62 -7.43
N THR A 104 -10.97 4.92 -6.50
CA THR A 104 -10.79 4.57 -5.08
C THR A 104 -10.65 3.06 -4.92
N GLU A 105 -11.29 2.27 -5.80
CA GLU A 105 -11.21 0.80 -5.81
C GLU A 105 -9.80 0.33 -6.16
N MET A 106 -9.25 0.72 -7.32
CA MET A 106 -7.86 0.39 -7.68
C MET A 106 -6.88 0.80 -6.57
N PHE A 107 -7.08 1.95 -5.95
CA PHE A 107 -6.21 2.39 -4.87
C PHE A 107 -6.25 1.46 -3.64
N HIS A 108 -7.45 0.99 -3.28
CA HIS A 108 -7.62 0.05 -2.17
C HIS A 108 -6.97 -1.30 -2.50
N ASP A 109 -7.15 -1.78 -3.73
CA ASP A 109 -6.60 -3.05 -4.17
C ASP A 109 -5.07 -3.00 -4.12
N VAL A 110 -4.44 -2.00 -4.74
CA VAL A 110 -2.97 -1.90 -4.71
C VAL A 110 -2.45 -1.78 -3.28
N LEU A 111 -3.09 -0.98 -2.41
CA LEU A 111 -2.64 -0.90 -1.01
C LEU A 111 -2.78 -2.24 -0.30
N SER A 112 -3.89 -2.97 -0.50
CA SER A 112 -4.09 -4.31 0.07
C SER A 112 -2.99 -5.27 -0.37
N GLU A 113 -2.62 -5.25 -1.65
CA GLU A 113 -1.53 -6.09 -2.17
C GLU A 113 -0.17 -5.73 -1.53
N VAL A 114 0.11 -4.44 -1.36
CA VAL A 114 1.34 -3.99 -0.69
C VAL A 114 1.34 -4.37 0.79
N GLU A 115 0.20 -4.24 1.48
CA GLU A 115 0.05 -4.68 2.87
C GLU A 115 0.30 -6.19 3.01
N ASP A 116 -0.20 -6.99 2.07
CA ASP A 116 -0.02 -8.44 2.06
C ASP A 116 1.45 -8.82 1.83
N ILE A 117 2.14 -8.18 0.87
CA ILE A 117 3.58 -8.36 0.65
C ILE A 117 4.39 -8.05 1.91
N PHE A 118 4.10 -6.94 2.58
CA PHE A 118 4.81 -6.58 3.81
C PHE A 118 4.51 -7.54 4.96
N ARG A 119 3.25 -7.96 5.11
CA ARG A 119 2.86 -8.96 6.11
C ARG A 119 3.59 -10.29 5.90
N GLU A 120 3.70 -10.77 4.66
CA GLU A 120 4.44 -12.00 4.32
C GLU A 120 5.93 -11.90 4.64
N ASN A 121 6.50 -10.70 4.64
CA ASN A 121 7.89 -10.43 4.97
C ASN A 121 8.09 -9.95 6.41
N SER A 122 7.08 -10.06 7.28
CA SER A 122 7.12 -9.60 8.68
C SER A 122 7.45 -8.12 8.85
N ILE A 123 7.03 -7.28 7.90
CA ILE A 123 7.18 -5.82 7.92
C ILE A 123 5.84 -5.19 8.30
N SER A 124 5.84 -4.32 9.31
CA SER A 124 4.68 -3.58 9.77
C SER A 124 4.64 -2.19 9.16
N ILE A 125 3.46 -1.77 8.69
CA ILE A 125 3.24 -0.39 8.27
C ILE A 125 2.84 0.44 9.50
N ASN A 126 3.75 1.30 9.95
CA ASN A 126 3.53 2.20 11.08
C ASN A 126 2.61 3.37 10.70
N LYS A 127 2.72 3.85 9.45
CA LYS A 127 1.96 5.01 9.00
C LYS A 127 1.74 5.00 7.50
N ILE A 128 0.53 5.42 7.11
CA ILE A 128 0.11 5.59 5.73
C ILE A 128 -0.27 7.06 5.52
N MET A 129 0.34 7.69 4.52
CA MET A 129 -0.01 9.04 4.10
C MET A 129 -0.49 9.02 2.65
N LEU A 130 -1.73 9.46 2.44
CA LEU A 130 -2.33 9.54 1.11
C LEU A 130 -1.79 10.76 0.37
N LEU A 131 -1.38 10.54 -0.88
CA LEU A 131 -0.88 11.60 -1.75
C LEU A 131 -1.98 12.03 -2.71
N LYS A 132 -2.34 13.31 -2.64
CA LYS A 132 -3.41 13.88 -3.45
C LYS A 132 -2.87 14.95 -4.39
N SER A 133 -3.22 14.86 -5.67
CA SER A 133 -3.13 15.95 -6.64
C SER A 133 -4.49 16.57 -6.93
N ILE A 134 -4.48 17.59 -7.77
CA ILE A 134 -5.69 18.23 -8.31
C ILE A 134 -6.59 17.21 -9.04
N GLY A 135 -6.03 16.09 -9.55
CA GLY A 135 -6.75 15.07 -10.32
C GLY A 135 -7.19 13.81 -9.55
N GLY A 136 -6.91 13.71 -8.25
CA GLY A 136 -7.27 12.54 -7.43
C GLY A 136 -6.15 12.09 -6.50
N ILE A 137 -6.19 10.80 -6.14
CA ILE A 137 -5.12 10.17 -5.37
C ILE A 137 -4.04 9.69 -6.35
N ASP A 138 -2.80 10.07 -6.09
CA ASP A 138 -1.63 9.72 -6.93
C ASP A 138 -0.89 8.49 -6.40
N GLY A 139 -1.05 8.20 -5.11
CA GLY A 139 -0.23 7.22 -4.42
C GLY A 139 -0.26 7.37 -2.90
N TYR A 140 0.73 6.78 -2.26
CA TYR A 140 0.90 6.76 -0.81
C TYR A 140 2.37 6.84 -0.44
N LEU A 141 2.61 7.38 0.75
CA LEU A 141 3.89 7.29 1.43
C LEU A 141 3.71 6.45 2.70
N LEU A 142 4.53 5.43 2.83
CA LEU A 142 4.50 4.45 3.90
C LEU A 142 5.72 4.67 4.79
N GLU A 143 5.51 4.69 6.10
CA GLU A 143 6.57 4.56 7.11
C GLU A 143 6.45 3.16 7.70
N LEU A 144 7.53 2.39 7.64
CA LEU A 144 7.63 0.98 7.98
C LEU A 144 8.51 0.78 9.22
N ASP A 145 8.51 -0.42 9.79
CA ASP A 145 9.44 -0.81 10.85
C ASP A 145 10.74 -1.45 10.32
N ASP A 146 10.79 -1.80 9.03
CA ASP A 146 11.95 -2.42 8.36
C ASP A 146 12.05 -2.00 6.87
N ASP A 147 13.07 -2.50 6.16
CA ASP A 147 13.35 -2.22 4.74
C ASP A 147 12.31 -2.85 3.79
N GLY A 148 11.23 -2.12 3.56
CA GLY A 148 10.22 -2.52 2.58
C GLY A 148 10.57 -2.16 1.14
N TYR A 149 11.46 -1.20 0.90
CA TYR A 149 11.87 -0.83 -0.46
C TYR A 149 12.54 -2.00 -1.17
N SER A 150 13.51 -2.66 -0.50
CA SER A 150 14.22 -3.82 -1.05
C SER A 150 13.30 -5.03 -1.29
N ILE A 151 12.17 -5.11 -0.59
CA ILE A 151 11.15 -6.12 -0.84
C ILE A 151 10.37 -5.80 -2.13
N LEU A 152 9.91 -4.56 -2.28
CA LEU A 152 9.09 -4.15 -3.41
C LEU A 152 9.87 -4.09 -4.73
N GLU A 153 11.17 -3.76 -4.71
CA GLU A 153 11.94 -3.67 -5.96
C GLU A 153 12.13 -5.00 -6.69
N LYS A 154 11.86 -6.13 -6.02
CA LYS A 154 11.90 -7.49 -6.60
C LYS A 154 10.79 -7.75 -7.63
N TYR A 155 9.79 -6.86 -7.69
CA TYR A 155 8.62 -6.96 -8.56
C TYR A 155 8.78 -6.18 -9.88
N GLU A 156 10.00 -6.02 -10.41
CA GLU A 156 10.27 -5.31 -11.68
C GLU A 156 9.65 -5.99 -12.92
#